data_AF-Q8IH40-F1
#
_entry.id   AF-Q8IH40-F1
#
_cell.length_a   1.000
_cell.length_b   1.000
_cell.length_c   1.000
_cell.angle_alpha   90.00
_cell.angle_beta   90.00
_cell.angle_gamma   90.00
#
_symmetry.space_group_name_H-M   'P 1'
#
loop_
_entity.id
_entity.type
_entity.pdbx_description
1 polymer ?
#
loop_
_entity_poly.entity_id
_entity_poly.type
_entity_poly.pdbx_seq_one_letter_code
_entity_poly.pdbx_strand_id
1 'polypeptide(L)'
;MLKPFAVIIGIFYLGSTIKGVVAILNCILARQLCFEDPSCSAILEIIPRVCGPIPVSCSTVTVTKCQAALRTLQAFQFFRPTCLCKEPGMDPDCNHFRDFLFDHPCGFVLKKAEKDPYPIDALPTCNHALSVCQQERKCLKLFEDFKTHCKVRDNKCKMENRDACHDSWTNLRLSPMFGCICPNNHMKKRCDRIFNIVNHNPCVGKFRLAMLNC
;
A
#
# COMPACT_ATOMS: atom_id res chain seq x y z
N MET A 1 -11.52 -36.59 -57.73
CA MET A 1 -11.78 -37.00 -56.32
C MET A 1 -10.46 -36.76 -55.59
N LEU A 2 -10.26 -35.88 -54.62
CA LEU A 2 -11.03 -35.42 -53.46
C LEU A 2 -10.63 -33.95 -53.11
N LYS A 3 -11.40 -33.32 -52.22
CA LYS A 3 -11.56 -31.88 -51.91
C LYS A 3 -10.36 -31.14 -51.27
N PRO A 4 -10.35 -29.78 -51.32
CA PRO A 4 -9.39 -28.93 -50.59
C PRO A 4 -9.76 -28.80 -49.10
N PHE A 5 -8.74 -28.77 -48.24
CA PHE A 5 -8.86 -28.57 -46.80
C PHE A 5 -9.30 -27.14 -46.48
N ALA A 6 -10.47 -27.01 -45.86
CA ALA A 6 -10.96 -25.78 -45.27
C ALA A 6 -10.14 -25.44 -44.01
N VAL A 7 -9.44 -24.30 -44.05
CA VAL A 7 -8.84 -23.66 -42.86
C VAL A 7 -9.99 -22.99 -42.10
N ILE A 8 -10.51 -23.66 -41.09
CA ILE A 8 -11.43 -23.06 -40.12
C ILE A 8 -10.57 -22.38 -39.04
N ILE A 9 -10.56 -21.05 -39.06
CA ILE A 9 -10.05 -20.22 -37.98
C ILE A 9 -10.98 -20.40 -36.78
N GLY A 10 -10.62 -21.32 -35.89
CA GLY A 10 -11.25 -21.49 -34.59
C GLY A 10 -10.62 -20.54 -33.58
N ILE A 11 -11.24 -19.37 -33.38
CA ILE A 11 -11.01 -18.52 -32.21
C ILE A 11 -11.51 -19.31 -30.99
N PHE A 12 -10.63 -20.06 -30.36
CA PHE A 12 -10.90 -20.65 -29.06
C PHE A 12 -10.61 -19.64 -27.96
N TYR A 13 -11.68 -19.00 -27.48
CA TYR A 13 -11.77 -18.47 -26.13
C TYR A 13 -11.46 -19.62 -25.14
N LEU A 14 -10.24 -19.69 -24.62
CA LEU A 14 -9.92 -20.61 -23.53
C LEU A 14 -10.17 -19.93 -22.18
N GLY A 15 -11.38 -20.16 -21.65
CA GLY A 15 -11.66 -20.01 -20.24
C GLY A 15 -11.05 -21.17 -19.44
N SER A 16 -10.23 -20.81 -18.47
CA SER A 16 -9.96 -21.48 -17.18
C SER A 16 -10.02 -23.00 -17.08
N THR A 17 -8.84 -23.64 -17.00
CA THR A 17 -8.47 -24.59 -15.92
C THR A 17 -6.98 -24.94 -16.03
N ILE A 18 -6.11 -24.08 -15.48
CA ILE A 18 -4.75 -24.50 -15.15
C ILE A 18 -4.73 -24.69 -13.63
N LYS A 19 -4.74 -25.95 -13.18
CA LYS A 19 -4.16 -26.31 -11.88
C LYS A 19 -2.67 -26.00 -11.99
N GLY A 20 -2.34 -24.73 -11.74
CA GLY A 20 -1.04 -24.15 -12.04
C GLY A 20 0.04 -24.75 -11.18
N VAL A 21 1.06 -25.31 -11.82
CA VAL A 21 2.40 -25.32 -11.26
C VAL A 21 2.69 -23.86 -10.91
N VAL A 22 2.68 -23.54 -9.62
CA VAL A 22 2.99 -22.18 -9.18
C VAL A 22 4.48 -21.99 -9.44
N ALA A 23 4.80 -21.37 -10.58
CA ALA A 23 6.18 -21.05 -10.92
C ALA A 23 6.68 -20.03 -9.89
N ILE A 24 7.73 -20.40 -9.14
CA ILE A 24 8.35 -19.49 -8.20
C ILE A 24 9.02 -18.38 -9.00
N LEU A 25 8.55 -17.15 -8.82
CA LEU A 25 9.06 -15.99 -9.55
C LEU A 25 10.34 -15.46 -8.93
N ASN A 26 11.19 -14.85 -9.75
CA ASN A 26 12.23 -13.95 -9.25
C ASN A 26 11.58 -12.71 -8.63
N CYS A 27 12.09 -12.19 -7.51
CA CYS A 27 11.43 -11.08 -6.81
C CYS A 27 11.38 -9.77 -7.60
N ILE A 28 12.32 -9.50 -8.50
CA ILE A 28 12.27 -8.34 -9.39
C ILE A 28 11.13 -8.49 -10.41
N LEU A 29 10.96 -9.68 -10.99
CA LEU A 29 9.85 -9.95 -11.89
C LEU A 29 8.50 -9.87 -11.17
N ALA A 30 8.40 -10.43 -9.97
CA ALA A 30 7.20 -10.32 -9.14
C ALA A 30 6.86 -8.85 -8.82
N ARG A 31 7.87 -8.02 -8.54
CA ARG A 31 7.72 -6.58 -8.34
C ARG A 31 7.22 -5.86 -9.60
N GLN A 32 7.73 -6.21 -10.78
CA GLN A 32 7.28 -5.63 -12.05
C GLN A 32 5.80 -5.95 -12.32
N LEU A 33 5.40 -7.21 -12.17
CA LEU A 33 3.98 -7.61 -12.29
C LEU A 33 3.09 -6.89 -11.27
N CYS A 34 3.60 -6.68 -10.05
CA CYS A 34 2.89 -5.90 -9.04
C CYS A 34 2.75 -4.42 -9.43
N PHE A 35 3.72 -3.82 -10.14
CA PHE A 35 3.57 -2.46 -10.65
C PHE A 35 2.49 -2.33 -11.73
N GLU A 36 2.28 -3.38 -12.52
CA GLU A 36 1.23 -3.42 -13.54
C GLU A 36 -0.18 -3.63 -12.94
N ASP A 37 -0.29 -4.23 -11.76
CA ASP A 37 -1.55 -4.36 -11.03
C ASP A 37 -1.86 -3.07 -10.21
N PRO A 38 -2.95 -2.35 -10.47
CA PRO A 38 -3.27 -1.11 -9.75
C PRO A 38 -3.51 -1.27 -8.25
N SER A 39 -3.95 -2.45 -7.81
CA SER A 39 -4.21 -2.73 -6.39
C SER A 39 -2.91 -3.07 -5.67
N CYS A 40 -2.02 -3.83 -6.32
CA CYS A 40 -0.71 -4.20 -5.80
C CYS A 40 0.23 -3.00 -5.73
N SER A 41 0.33 -2.23 -6.81
CA SER A 41 1.18 -1.02 -6.88
C SER A 41 0.80 0.04 -5.86
N ALA A 42 -0.51 0.20 -5.58
CA ALA A 42 -0.98 1.10 -4.52
C ALA A 42 -0.46 0.70 -3.13
N ILE A 43 -0.32 -0.60 -2.86
CA ILE A 43 0.21 -1.09 -1.58
C ILE A 43 1.73 -0.85 -1.50
N LEU A 44 2.47 -1.12 -2.57
CA LEU A 44 3.91 -0.79 -2.66
C LEU A 44 4.16 0.70 -2.34
N GLU A 45 3.27 1.57 -2.79
CA GLU A 45 3.34 3.01 -2.54
C GLU A 45 3.00 3.40 -1.08
N ILE A 46 2.19 2.60 -0.41
CA ILE A 46 1.74 2.85 0.97
C ILE A 46 2.75 2.35 2.00
N ILE A 47 3.44 1.23 1.74
CA ILE A 47 4.36 0.60 2.71
C ILE A 47 5.39 1.61 3.27
N PRO A 48 6.15 2.39 2.47
CA PRO A 48 7.10 3.35 3.02
C PRO A 48 6.46 4.43 3.90
N ARG A 49 5.16 4.71 3.73
CA ARG A 49 4.43 5.71 4.54
C ARG A 49 4.09 5.17 5.92
N VAL A 50 3.70 3.91 6.00
CA VAL A 50 3.29 3.26 7.26
C VAL A 50 4.47 2.62 7.99
N CYS A 51 5.49 2.17 7.27
CA CYS A 51 6.68 1.52 7.80
C CYS A 51 7.84 2.50 8.07
N GLY A 52 7.87 3.65 7.39
CA GLY A 52 8.99 4.58 7.42
C GLY A 52 9.96 4.37 6.24
N PRO A 53 10.91 5.30 6.04
CA PRO A 53 11.77 5.32 4.86
C PRO A 53 12.96 4.34 4.91
N ILE A 54 13.38 3.89 6.10
CA ILE A 54 14.61 3.11 6.27
C ILE A 54 14.29 1.72 6.85
N PRO A 55 14.55 0.62 6.12
CA PRO A 55 14.28 -0.74 6.55
C PRO A 55 15.39 -1.34 7.43
N VAL A 56 16.26 -0.53 8.04
CA VAL A 56 17.34 -1.02 8.94
C VAL A 56 16.83 -1.28 10.36
N SER A 57 15.73 -0.64 10.76
CA SER A 57 15.08 -0.83 12.04
C SER A 57 13.59 -0.47 11.95
N CYS A 58 12.76 -0.98 12.87
CA CYS A 58 11.36 -0.57 12.91
C CYS A 58 11.22 0.77 13.65
N SER A 59 11.22 1.87 12.88
CA SER A 59 11.19 3.24 13.41
C SER A 59 9.79 3.88 13.40
N THR A 60 8.78 3.17 12.92
CA THR A 60 7.42 3.73 12.79
C THR A 60 6.61 3.66 14.09
N VAL A 61 5.80 4.68 14.34
CA VAL A 61 4.76 4.65 15.37
C VAL A 61 3.53 3.83 14.95
N THR A 62 3.38 3.52 13.65
CA THR A 62 2.26 2.76 13.08
C THR A 62 2.65 1.32 12.75
N VAL A 63 3.27 0.60 13.70
CA VAL A 63 3.81 -0.75 13.51
C VAL A 63 2.76 -1.73 12.99
N THR A 64 1.58 -1.75 13.59
CA THR A 64 0.44 -2.59 13.19
C THR A 64 0.01 -2.35 11.74
N LYS A 65 -0.03 -1.09 11.31
CA LYS A 65 -0.36 -0.71 9.92
C LYS A 65 0.75 -1.11 8.94
N CYS A 66 2.00 -1.00 9.35
CA CYS A 66 3.14 -1.50 8.58
C CYS A 66 3.04 -3.02 8.39
N GLN A 67 2.84 -3.77 9.47
CA GLN A 67 2.66 -5.22 9.42
C GLN A 67 1.45 -5.63 8.56
N ALA A 68 0.33 -4.92 8.68
CA ALA A 68 -0.85 -5.13 7.84
C ALA A 68 -0.54 -4.86 6.36
N ALA A 69 0.21 -3.80 6.04
CA ALA A 69 0.61 -3.49 4.67
C ALA A 69 1.52 -4.57 4.06
N LEU A 70 2.53 -5.01 4.80
CA LEU A 70 3.43 -6.11 4.39
C LEU A 70 2.64 -7.40 4.14
N ARG A 71 1.78 -7.81 5.09
CA ARG A 71 0.91 -9.00 4.93
C ARG A 71 -0.04 -8.89 3.74
N THR A 72 -0.61 -7.71 3.51
CA THR A 72 -1.50 -7.46 2.37
C THR A 72 -0.75 -7.60 1.05
N LEU A 73 0.49 -7.10 0.96
CA LEU A 73 1.31 -7.23 -0.25
C LEU A 73 1.73 -8.70 -0.48
N GLN A 74 2.18 -9.39 0.56
CA GLN A 74 2.53 -10.82 0.53
C GLN A 74 1.35 -11.74 0.17
N ALA A 75 0.10 -11.24 0.18
CA ALA A 75 -1.08 -12.01 -0.21
C ALA A 75 -1.27 -12.10 -1.73
N PHE A 76 -0.61 -11.25 -2.52
CA PHE A 76 -0.70 -11.30 -3.97
C PHE A 76 -0.04 -12.56 -4.53
N GLN A 77 -0.64 -13.13 -5.58
CA GLN A 77 -0.15 -14.35 -6.23
C GLN A 77 1.30 -14.26 -6.72
N PHE A 78 1.77 -13.07 -7.08
CA PHE A 78 3.14 -12.84 -7.53
C PHE A 78 4.19 -13.13 -6.43
N PHE A 79 3.77 -13.05 -5.17
CA PHE A 79 4.61 -13.26 -4.00
C PHE A 79 4.27 -14.55 -3.26
N ARG A 80 3.40 -15.41 -3.84
CA ARG A 80 2.99 -16.70 -3.27
C ARG A 80 3.25 -17.87 -4.23
N PRO A 81 4.10 -18.85 -3.85
CA PRO A 81 4.97 -18.85 -2.67
C PRO A 81 6.03 -17.74 -2.78
N THR A 82 6.76 -17.47 -1.69
CA THR A 82 7.80 -16.44 -1.60
C THR A 82 8.67 -16.43 -2.86
N CYS A 83 8.78 -15.27 -3.50
CA CYS A 83 9.66 -15.09 -4.65
C CYS A 83 11.13 -15.31 -4.23
N LEU A 84 11.99 -15.71 -5.17
CA LEU A 84 13.39 -16.06 -4.88
C LEU A 84 14.38 -15.14 -5.58
N CYS A 85 15.57 -15.03 -5.01
CA CYS A 85 16.70 -14.28 -5.54
C CYS A 85 17.93 -15.18 -5.61
N LYS A 86 18.93 -14.79 -6.41
CA LYS A 86 20.27 -15.39 -6.31
C LYS A 86 20.95 -14.91 -5.04
N GLU A 87 22.14 -15.44 -4.73
CA GLU A 87 22.91 -15.04 -3.56
C GLU A 87 23.12 -13.50 -3.49
N PRO A 88 23.19 -12.89 -2.28
CA PRO A 88 23.27 -11.44 -2.11
C PRO A 88 24.39 -10.74 -2.88
N GLY A 89 25.53 -11.41 -3.09
CA GLY A 89 26.65 -10.88 -3.88
C GLY A 89 26.41 -10.87 -5.38
N MET A 90 25.43 -11.63 -5.88
CA MET A 90 25.11 -11.76 -7.31
C MET A 90 23.86 -10.98 -7.73
N ASP A 91 22.89 -10.80 -6.84
CA ASP A 91 21.62 -10.12 -7.15
C ASP A 91 21.19 -9.18 -6.00
N PRO A 92 21.98 -8.12 -5.74
CA PRO A 92 21.77 -7.24 -4.59
C PRO A 92 20.42 -6.54 -4.61
N ASP A 93 19.94 -6.12 -5.80
CA ASP A 93 18.65 -5.43 -5.94
C ASP A 93 17.46 -6.35 -5.64
N CYS A 94 17.51 -7.61 -6.09
CA CYS A 94 16.49 -8.59 -5.78
C CYS A 94 16.45 -8.87 -4.28
N ASN A 95 17.62 -9.11 -3.67
CA ASN A 95 17.72 -9.37 -2.23
C ASN A 95 17.25 -8.17 -1.41
N HIS A 96 17.59 -6.94 -1.79
CA HIS A 96 17.09 -5.74 -1.12
C HIS A 96 15.55 -5.68 -1.13
N PHE A 97 14.92 -5.99 -2.26
CA PHE A 97 13.46 -6.01 -2.35
C PHE A 97 12.84 -7.20 -1.59
N ARG A 98 13.47 -8.37 -1.65
CA ARG A 98 13.07 -9.55 -0.87
C ARG A 98 13.09 -9.24 0.63
N ASP A 99 14.16 -8.64 1.11
CA ASP A 99 14.33 -8.29 2.52
C ASP A 99 13.34 -7.19 2.93
N PHE A 100 13.12 -6.20 2.08
CA PHE A 100 12.06 -5.20 2.26
C PHE A 100 10.67 -5.82 2.45
N LEU A 101 10.35 -6.90 1.73
CA LEU A 101 9.01 -7.49 1.76
C LEU A 101 8.85 -8.58 2.83
N PHE A 102 9.83 -9.47 2.98
CA PHE A 102 9.71 -10.68 3.80
C PHE A 102 10.49 -10.60 5.11
N ASP A 103 11.60 -9.85 5.14
CA ASP A 103 12.49 -9.73 6.30
C ASP A 103 12.50 -8.30 6.88
N HIS A 104 11.41 -7.55 6.67
CA HIS A 104 11.29 -6.17 7.14
C HIS A 104 11.36 -6.09 8.68
N PRO A 105 12.13 -5.16 9.29
CA PRO A 105 12.32 -5.14 10.74
C PRO A 105 11.03 -5.04 11.55
N CYS A 106 10.03 -4.32 11.05
CA CYS A 106 8.71 -4.23 11.69
C CYS A 106 7.91 -5.55 11.69
N GLY A 107 8.25 -6.53 10.85
CA GLY A 107 7.54 -7.81 10.76
C GLY A 107 7.61 -8.64 12.05
N PHE A 108 8.69 -8.50 12.81
CA PHE A 108 8.96 -9.32 14.00
C PHE A 108 8.81 -8.56 15.33
N VAL A 109 8.52 -7.27 15.28
CA VAL A 109 8.35 -6.46 16.49
C VAL A 109 7.03 -6.83 17.18
N LEU A 110 7.16 -7.58 18.28
CA LEU A 110 6.12 -7.77 19.27
C LEU A 110 6.00 -6.49 20.10
N LYS A 111 5.22 -5.51 19.66
CA LYS A 111 4.74 -4.52 20.63
C LYS A 111 3.69 -5.19 21.51
N LYS A 112 3.88 -5.09 22.83
CA LYS A 112 2.75 -5.15 23.76
C LYS A 112 1.70 -4.21 23.17
N ALA A 113 0.54 -4.77 22.84
CA ALA A 113 -0.62 -4.02 22.39
C ALA A 113 -1.07 -3.09 23.53
N GLU A 114 -0.33 -2.01 23.79
CA GLU A 114 -0.91 -0.86 24.46
C GLU A 114 -1.83 -0.19 23.45
N LYS A 115 -3.02 -0.79 23.34
CA LYS A 115 -4.26 -0.29 22.75
C LYS A 115 -4.03 0.51 21.46
N ASP A 116 -3.61 -0.17 20.38
CA ASP A 116 -4.03 0.34 19.06
C ASP A 116 -5.57 0.23 19.03
N PRO A 117 -6.31 1.35 18.97
CA PRO A 117 -7.78 1.30 18.93
C PRO A 117 -8.30 0.66 17.65
N TYR A 118 -7.44 0.46 16.63
CA TYR A 118 -7.79 -0.11 15.33
C TYR A 118 -6.84 -1.25 14.94
N PRO A 119 -6.89 -2.40 15.63
CA PRO A 119 -6.14 -3.57 15.20
C PRO A 119 -6.60 -3.98 13.80
N ILE A 120 -5.65 -4.09 12.87
CA ILE A 120 -5.93 -4.49 11.49
C ILE A 120 -4.99 -5.61 11.05
N ASP A 121 -5.57 -6.64 10.43
CA ASP A 121 -4.80 -7.73 9.82
C ASP A 121 -4.45 -7.48 8.35
N ALA A 122 -5.15 -6.56 7.71
CA ALA A 122 -4.90 -6.08 6.35
C ALA A 122 -5.26 -4.59 6.24
N LEU A 123 -4.72 -3.89 5.23
CA LEU A 123 -5.05 -2.49 5.02
C LEU A 123 -6.54 -2.31 4.65
N PRO A 124 -7.27 -1.40 5.33
CA PRO A 124 -8.67 -1.15 5.01
C PRO A 124 -8.81 -0.38 3.69
N THR A 125 -9.97 -0.51 3.03
CA THR A 125 -10.31 0.40 1.94
C THR A 125 -10.57 1.80 2.48
N CYS A 126 -10.25 2.87 1.73
CA CYS A 126 -10.49 4.24 2.22
C CYS A 126 -11.97 4.55 2.49
N ASN A 127 -12.90 3.91 1.77
CA ASN A 127 -14.32 4.01 2.07
C ASN A 127 -14.66 3.39 3.44
N HIS A 128 -14.14 2.20 3.72
CA HIS A 128 -14.35 1.53 5.01
C HIS A 128 -13.68 2.31 6.15
N ALA A 129 -12.44 2.76 5.95
CA ALA A 129 -11.72 3.60 6.90
C ALA A 129 -12.51 4.86 7.27
N LEU A 130 -13.08 5.55 6.27
CA LEU A 130 -13.92 6.72 6.51
C LEU A 130 -15.19 6.37 7.29
N SER A 131 -15.86 5.27 6.93
CA SER A 131 -17.06 4.81 7.64
C SER A 131 -16.78 4.54 9.11
N VAL A 132 -15.67 3.86 9.43
CA VAL A 132 -15.24 3.62 10.82
C VAL A 132 -14.91 4.93 11.51
N CYS A 133 -14.18 5.82 10.83
CA CYS A 133 -13.78 7.11 11.39
C CYS A 133 -14.97 8.01 11.72
N GLN A 134 -16.03 7.98 10.91
CA GLN A 134 -17.26 8.74 11.14
C GLN A 134 -18.06 8.26 12.35
N GLN A 135 -17.94 6.98 12.72
CA GLN A 135 -18.61 6.42 13.89
C GLN A 135 -17.91 6.83 15.21
N GLU A 136 -16.64 7.25 15.16
CA GLU A 136 -15.89 7.66 16.32
C GLU A 136 -15.55 9.15 16.31
N ARG A 137 -16.10 9.90 17.27
CA ARG A 137 -15.92 11.36 17.37
C ARG A 137 -14.45 11.79 17.39
N LYS A 138 -13.59 11.03 18.07
CA LYS A 138 -12.15 11.32 18.13
C LYS A 138 -11.52 11.22 16.75
N CYS A 139 -11.79 10.14 16.00
CA CYS A 139 -11.28 9.98 14.65
C CYS A 139 -11.80 11.06 13.70
N LEU A 140 -13.12 11.32 13.73
CA LEU A 140 -13.73 12.32 12.87
C LEU A 140 -13.08 13.70 13.07
N LYS A 141 -12.81 14.07 14.33
CA LYS A 141 -12.09 15.30 14.66
C LYS A 141 -10.69 15.33 14.03
N LEU A 142 -9.90 14.26 14.18
CA LEU A 142 -8.57 14.17 13.55
C LEU A 142 -8.63 14.36 12.04
N PHE A 143 -9.63 13.79 11.38
CA PHE A 143 -9.80 13.89 9.93
C PHE A 143 -10.19 15.31 9.48
N GLU A 144 -11.11 15.97 10.19
CA GLU A 144 -11.52 17.33 9.88
C GLU A 144 -10.43 18.36 10.20
N ASP A 145 -9.71 18.21 11.32
CA ASP A 145 -8.56 19.04 11.67
C ASP A 145 -7.48 18.94 10.58
N PHE A 146 -7.20 17.73 10.09
CA PHE A 146 -6.27 17.53 8.97
C PHE A 146 -6.73 18.22 7.68
N LYS A 147 -8.01 18.08 7.29
CA LYS A 147 -8.54 18.76 6.10
C LYS A 147 -8.47 20.28 6.22
N THR A 148 -8.63 20.80 7.43
CA THR A 148 -8.61 22.24 7.72
C THR A 148 -7.19 22.79 7.64
N HIS A 149 -6.24 22.17 8.33
CA HIS A 149 -4.86 22.66 8.41
C HIS A 149 -4.03 22.32 7.17
N CYS A 150 -4.25 21.15 6.55
CA CYS A 150 -3.56 20.72 5.33
C CYS A 150 -4.42 20.94 4.08
N LYS A 151 -4.94 22.16 3.95
CA LYS A 151 -5.89 22.57 2.90
C LYS A 151 -5.29 22.47 1.50
N VAL A 152 -6.02 21.83 0.59
CA VAL A 152 -5.67 21.68 -0.83
C VAL A 152 -6.77 22.30 -1.68
N ARG A 153 -6.39 23.10 -2.68
CA ARG A 153 -7.30 23.57 -3.75
C ARG A 153 -6.61 23.43 -5.09
N ASP A 154 -7.33 22.93 -6.10
CA ASP A 154 -6.81 22.70 -7.45
C ASP A 154 -5.52 21.86 -7.47
N ASN A 155 -5.46 20.82 -6.63
CA ASN A 155 -4.27 19.99 -6.40
C ASN A 155 -3.01 20.75 -5.94
N LYS A 156 -3.16 22.00 -5.49
CA LYS A 156 -2.08 22.80 -4.94
C LYS A 156 -2.28 22.97 -3.44
N CYS A 157 -1.18 22.90 -2.70
CA CYS A 157 -1.21 23.17 -1.28
C CYS A 157 -1.56 24.64 -1.02
N LYS A 158 -2.53 24.87 -0.13
CA LYS A 158 -3.01 26.17 0.32
C LYS A 158 -3.07 26.24 1.85
N MET A 159 -2.20 25.49 2.53
CA MET A 159 -2.03 25.60 3.98
C MET A 159 -1.62 27.02 4.36
N GLU A 160 -2.06 27.47 5.53
CA GLU A 160 -1.67 28.78 6.09
C GLU A 160 -0.56 28.62 7.14
N ASN A 161 -0.62 27.55 7.94
CA ASN A 161 0.36 27.25 8.98
C ASN A 161 0.96 25.85 8.75
N ARG A 162 2.29 25.81 8.56
CA ARG A 162 3.06 24.59 8.32
C ARG A 162 3.03 23.65 9.52
N ASP A 163 3.22 24.18 10.73
CA ASP A 163 3.33 23.38 11.95
C ASP A 163 1.97 22.79 12.32
N ALA A 164 0.90 23.58 12.21
CA ALA A 164 -0.46 23.08 12.42
C ALA A 164 -0.85 21.94 11.45
N CYS A 165 -0.42 22.05 10.18
CA CYS A 165 -0.61 20.95 9.22
C CYS A 165 0.24 19.72 9.56
N HIS A 166 1.51 19.92 9.95
CA HIS A 166 2.39 18.84 10.36
C HIS A 166 1.83 18.07 11.56
N ASP A 167 1.35 18.78 12.58
CA ASP A 167 0.77 18.19 13.79
C ASP A 167 -0.53 17.45 13.49
N SER A 168 -1.41 18.06 12.69
CA SER A 168 -2.65 17.41 12.24
C SER A 168 -2.38 16.15 11.43
N TRP A 169 -1.37 16.18 10.54
CA TRP A 169 -0.94 15.01 9.80
C TRP A 169 -0.36 13.92 10.71
N THR A 170 0.47 14.29 11.68
CA THR A 170 1.06 13.36 12.65
C THR A 170 -0.03 12.65 13.46
N ASN A 171 -1.04 13.40 13.92
CA ASN A 171 -2.16 12.83 14.64
C ASN A 171 -3.06 11.95 13.75
N LEU A 172 -3.27 12.32 12.48
CA LEU A 172 -4.03 11.51 11.53
C LEU A 172 -3.42 10.11 11.34
N ARG A 173 -2.10 9.96 11.48
CA ARG A 173 -1.41 8.66 11.38
C ARG A 173 -1.94 7.61 12.36
N LEU A 174 -2.53 8.03 13.47
CA LEU A 174 -3.13 7.14 14.47
C LEU A 174 -4.53 6.64 14.05
N SER A 175 -5.22 7.35 13.16
CA SER A 175 -6.57 7.01 12.69
C SER A 175 -6.60 5.89 11.62
N PRO A 176 -7.75 5.23 11.38
CA PRO A 176 -7.90 4.24 10.30
C PRO A 176 -7.72 4.84 8.90
N MET A 177 -7.83 6.17 8.77
CA MET A 177 -7.69 6.87 7.50
C MET A 177 -6.28 6.76 6.93
N PHE A 178 -5.27 6.70 7.80
CA PHE A 178 -3.88 6.66 7.37
C PHE A 178 -3.49 5.27 6.85
N GLY A 179 -2.97 5.21 5.62
CA GLY A 179 -2.56 3.96 4.98
C GLY A 179 -3.71 3.18 4.32
N CYS A 180 -4.91 3.74 4.23
CA CYS A 180 -6.01 3.10 3.51
C CYS A 180 -5.71 2.95 2.01
N ILE A 181 -6.28 1.92 1.39
CA ILE A 181 -6.07 1.58 -0.04
C ILE A 181 -7.38 1.65 -0.84
N CYS A 182 -7.25 1.67 -2.17
CA CYS A 182 -8.39 1.70 -3.09
C CYS A 182 -8.27 0.60 -4.15
N PRO A 183 -8.86 -0.59 -3.91
CA PRO A 183 -8.83 -1.68 -4.88
C PRO A 183 -9.57 -1.30 -6.17
N ASN A 184 -9.19 -1.93 -7.28
CA ASN A 184 -9.79 -1.67 -8.58
C ASN A 184 -11.21 -2.28 -8.69
N ASN A 185 -12.23 -1.52 -8.28
CA ASN A 185 -13.64 -1.92 -8.35
C ASN A 185 -14.56 -0.74 -8.71
N HIS A 186 -15.87 -0.97 -8.77
CA HIS A 186 -16.87 0.07 -9.11
C HIS A 186 -16.87 1.27 -8.13
N MET A 187 -16.38 1.10 -6.90
CA MET A 187 -16.28 2.16 -5.88
C MET A 187 -14.98 2.97 -5.96
N LYS A 188 -14.07 2.64 -6.89
CA LYS A 188 -12.73 3.22 -6.99
C LYS A 188 -12.76 4.74 -7.06
N LYS A 189 -13.60 5.34 -7.90
CA LYS A 189 -13.67 6.81 -8.03
C LYS A 189 -14.03 7.53 -6.73
N ARG A 190 -14.90 6.94 -5.90
CA ARG A 190 -15.23 7.48 -4.58
C ARG A 190 -14.06 7.31 -3.62
N CYS A 191 -13.44 6.15 -3.63
CA CYS A 191 -12.30 5.80 -2.79
C CYS A 191 -11.10 6.71 -3.08
N ASP A 192 -10.76 6.92 -4.36
CA ASP A 192 -9.62 7.72 -4.81
C ASP A 192 -9.69 9.16 -4.31
N ARG A 193 -10.88 9.74 -4.17
CA ARG A 193 -11.03 11.08 -3.58
C ARG A 193 -10.54 11.13 -2.13
N ILE A 194 -10.87 10.11 -1.34
CA ILE A 194 -10.44 9.99 0.06
C ILE A 194 -8.94 9.71 0.10
N PHE A 195 -8.49 8.78 -0.74
CA PHE A 195 -7.08 8.43 -0.87
C PHE A 195 -6.22 9.66 -1.21
N ASN A 196 -6.65 10.50 -2.14
CA ASN A 196 -5.88 11.68 -2.54
C ASN A 196 -5.77 12.72 -1.42
N ILE A 197 -6.83 12.88 -0.62
CA ILE A 197 -6.82 13.79 0.52
C ILE A 197 -5.81 13.34 1.57
N VAL A 198 -5.75 12.04 1.86
CA VAL A 198 -4.94 11.50 2.97
C VAL A 198 -3.53 11.13 2.53
N ASN A 199 -3.40 10.40 1.41
CA ASN A 199 -2.17 9.79 0.94
C ASN A 199 -1.48 10.55 -0.19
N HIS A 200 -2.19 11.36 -1.00
CA HIS A 200 -1.56 12.22 -2.04
C HIS A 200 -1.69 13.71 -1.74
N ASN A 201 -1.71 14.08 -0.46
CA ASN A 201 -1.82 15.49 -0.09
C ASN A 201 -0.51 16.26 -0.43
N PRO A 202 -0.54 17.24 -1.36
CA PRO A 202 0.65 18.01 -1.75
C PRO A 202 1.23 18.84 -0.60
N CYS A 203 0.43 19.18 0.41
CA CYS A 203 0.89 19.88 1.60
C CYS A 203 1.84 19.03 2.45
N VAL A 204 1.59 17.72 2.50
CA VAL A 204 2.34 16.76 3.31
C VAL A 204 3.57 16.24 2.57
N GLY A 205 3.59 16.31 1.23
CA GLY A 205 4.72 15.85 0.41
C GLY A 205 6.07 16.43 0.84
N LYS A 206 6.10 17.67 1.34
CA LYS A 206 7.31 18.31 1.86
C LYS A 206 7.82 17.69 3.17
N PHE A 207 6.93 17.18 4.03
CA PHE A 207 7.32 16.50 5.27
C PHE A 207 7.87 15.09 5.02
N ARG A 208 7.40 14.43 3.94
CA ARG A 208 7.95 13.13 3.53
C ARG A 208 9.44 13.18 3.20
N LEU A 209 9.87 14.24 2.52
CA LEU A 209 11.27 14.47 2.17
C LEU A 209 12.11 14.81 3.41
N ALA A 210 11.53 15.45 4.43
CA ALA A 210 12.24 15.71 5.68
C ALA A 210 12.52 14.42 6.48
N MET A 211 11.62 13.43 6.46
CA MET A 211 11.88 12.11 7.06
C MET A 211 12.90 11.27 6.27
N LEU A 212 13.15 11.59 5.00
CA LEU A 212 14.15 10.92 4.15
C LEU A 212 15.58 11.48 4.36
N ASN A 213 15.73 12.61 5.07
CA ASN A 213 17.01 13.31 5.27
C ASN A 213 17.44 13.37 6.75
N CYS A 214 16.88 12.53 7.62
CA CYS A 214 17.35 12.34 9.00
C CYS A 214 17.97 10.96 9.16
#